data_AF-A0A1E5NYG5-F1
#
_entry.id   AF-A0A1E5NYG5-F1
#
_cell.length_a   1.000
_cell.length_b   1.000
_cell.length_c   1.000
_cell.angle_alpha   90.00
_cell.angle_beta   90.00
_cell.angle_gamma   90.00
#
_symmetry.space_group_name_H-M   'P 1'
#
loop_
_entity.id
_entity.type
_entity.pdbx_description
1 polymer ?
#
loop_
_entity_poly.entity_id
_entity_poly.type
_entity_poly.pdbx_seq_one_letter_code
_entity_poly.pdbx_strand_id
1 'polypeptide(L)' 'MALWAVAGPMPECVRLPDAGREWQVRIYCAGREEVRRLAQESVPEGVERHLARFWPVDA' A
#
# COMPACT_ATOMS: atom_id res chain seq x y z
N MET A 1 -5.21 -3.09 12.13
CA MET A 1 -3.84 -3.45 11.69
C MET A 1 -3.40 -2.39 10.70
N ALA A 2 -2.32 -1.67 10.96
CA ALA A 2 -1.89 -0.54 10.15
C ALA A 2 -0.91 -1.02 9.07
N LEU A 3 -1.16 -0.67 7.80
CA LEU A 3 -0.23 -0.91 6.71
C LEU A 3 0.73 0.27 6.63
N TRP A 4 2.00 0.05 6.96
CA TRP A 4 3.06 1.05 6.79
C TRP A 4 3.70 0.84 5.42
N ALA A 5 3.22 1.56 4.42
CA ALA A 5 3.92 1.68 3.14
C ALA A 5 5.00 2.76 3.26
N VAL A 6 6.15 2.56 2.62
CA VAL A 6 7.18 3.61 2.46
C VAL A 6 6.71 4.57 1.36
N ALA A 7 5.56 5.21 1.58
CA ALA A 7 4.92 6.20 0.72
C ALA A 7 3.86 6.96 1.56
N GLY A 8 4.27 7.52 2.71
CA GLY A 8 3.38 8.27 3.60
C GLY A 8 2.21 7.47 4.20
N PRO A 9 1.57 7.99 5.25
CA PRO A 9 0.38 7.36 5.81
C PRO A 9 -0.78 7.45 4.80
N MET A 10 -1.28 6.30 4.33
CA MET A 10 -2.56 6.25 3.63
C MET A 10 -3.67 6.60 4.64
N PRO A 11 -4.56 7.55 4.34
CA PRO A 11 -5.63 7.96 5.27
C PRO A 11 -6.69 6.86 5.45
N GLU A 12 -6.74 5.90 4.53
CA GLU A 12 -7.76 4.85 4.49
C GLU A 12 -7.29 3.55 5.14
N CYS A 13 -8.10 3.04 6.06
CA CYS A 13 -7.91 1.74 6.69
C CYS A 13 -8.65 0.66 5.91
N VAL A 14 -7.94 -0.39 5.46
CA VAL A 14 -8.57 -1.61 4.95
C VAL A 14 -9.04 -2.46 6.14
N ARG A 15 -10.34 -2.76 6.20
CA ARG A 15 -10.88 -3.71 7.18
C ARG A 15 -10.85 -5.12 6.60
N LEU A 16 -10.17 -6.02 7.28
CA LEU A 16 -10.21 -7.45 6.99
C LEU A 16 -11.27 -8.14 7.86
N PRO A 17 -11.94 -9.18 7.36
CA PRO A 17 -12.85 -9.99 8.18
C PRO A 17 -12.07 -10.74 9.27
N ASP A 18 -12.76 -11.07 10.35
CA ASP A 18 -12.26 -11.86 11.49
C ASP A 18 -11.09 -11.23 12.26
N ALA A 19 -11.45 -10.39 13.23
CA ALA A 19 -10.51 -9.87 14.21
C ALA A 19 -9.87 -11.05 14.98
N GLY A 20 -8.55 -11.18 14.88
CA GLY A 20 -7.77 -12.25 15.51
C GLY A 20 -7.21 -13.29 14.54
N ARG A 21 -7.55 -13.22 13.24
CA ARG A 21 -6.92 -14.05 12.22
C ARG A 21 -5.63 -13.41 11.69
N GLU A 22 -4.62 -14.23 11.46
CA GLU A 22 -3.43 -13.80 10.74
C GLU A 22 -3.69 -13.78 9.23
N TRP A 23 -3.22 -12.70 8.59
CA TRP A 23 -3.38 -12.47 7.16
C TRP A 23 -2.02 -12.29 6.52
N GLN A 24 -1.79 -12.99 5.42
CA GLN A 24 -0.70 -12.69 4.52
C GLN A 24 -1.10 -11.51 3.63
N VAL A 25 -0.12 -10.65 3.36
CA VAL A 25 -0.29 -9.51 2.45
C VAL A 25 0.81 -9.54 1.39
N ARG A 26 0.44 -9.29 0.13
CA ARG A 26 1.40 -8.94 -0.93
C ARG A 26 1.05 -7.61 -1.53
N ILE A 27 2.05 -6.76 -1.62
CA ILE A 27 1.96 -5.41 -2.15
C ILE A 27 2.69 -5.38 -3.49
N TYR A 28 2.01 -4.89 -4.52
CA TYR A 28 2.60 -4.52 -5.79
C TYR A 28 2.64 -3.00 -5.87
N CYS A 29 3.79 -2.44 -6.25
CA CYS A 29 3.98 -1.01 -6.42
C CYS A 29 4.31 -0.71 -7.88
N ALA A 30 3.67 0.29 -8.46
CA ALA A 30 3.97 0.80 -9.80
C ALA A 30 4.14 2.33 -9.75
N GLY A 31 4.96 2.88 -10.66
CA GLY A 31 5.13 4.33 -10.79
C GLY A 31 6.21 4.97 -9.90
N ARG A 32 6.94 4.20 -9.08
CA ARG A 32 7.97 4.75 -8.17
C ARG A 32 9.11 5.48 -8.88
N GLU A 33 9.55 4.99 -10.05
CA GLU A 33 10.59 5.66 -10.82
C GLU A 33 10.12 7.02 -11.33
N GLU A 34 8.86 7.09 -11.76
CA GLU A 34 8.24 8.33 -12.22
C GLU A 34 7.99 9.31 -11.07
N VAL A 35 7.59 8.83 -9.90
CA VAL A 35 7.53 9.63 -8.67
C VAL A 35 8.90 10.22 -8.35
N ARG A 36 9.97 9.41 -8.38
CA ARG A 36 11.32 9.89 -8.11
C ARG A 36 11.73 11.03 -9.05
N ARG A 37 11.31 10.97 -10.32
CA ARG A 37 11.58 12.02 -11.31
C ARG A 37 10.78 13.30 -11.00
N LEU A 38 9.47 13.17 -10.82
CA LEU A 38 8.57 14.32 -10.61
C LEU A 38 8.74 14.98 -9.24
N ALA A 39 9.17 14.22 -8.24
CA ALA A 39 9.41 14.69 -6.87
C ALA A 39 10.52 15.75 -6.78
N GLN A 40 11.34 15.93 -7.83
CA GLN A 40 12.32 17.00 -7.90
C GLN A 40 11.70 18.38 -8.12
N GLU A 41 10.50 18.44 -8.69
CA GLU A 41 9.83 19.68 -9.08
C GLU A 41 8.65 20.02 -8.16
N SER A 42 7.89 19.01 -7.71
CA SER A 42 6.70 19.17 -6.88
C SER A 42 6.31 17.86 -6.19
N VAL A 43 5.23 17.85 -5.41
CA VAL A 43 4.68 16.61 -4.82
C VAL A 43 3.82 15.89 -5.88
N PRO A 44 4.22 14.72 -6.39
CA PRO A 44 3.48 14.04 -7.45
C PRO A 44 2.24 13.34 -6.89
N GLU A 45 1.06 13.72 -7.37
CA GLU A 45 -0.21 13.10 -6.98
C GLU A 45 -0.69 12.08 -8.03
N GLY A 46 -1.19 10.93 -7.57
CA GLY A 46 -1.79 9.90 -8.44
C GLY A 46 -0.82 9.09 -9.32
N VAL A 47 0.49 9.31 -9.18
CA VAL A 47 1.53 8.65 -10.00
C VAL A 47 1.88 7.27 -9.44
N GLU A 48 2.20 7.20 -8.14
CA GLU A 48 2.46 5.93 -7.47
C GLU A 48 1.14 5.18 -7.21
N ARG A 49 1.09 3.91 -7.61
CA ARG A 49 -0.07 3.05 -7.41
C ARG A 49 0.31 1.79 -6.66
N HIS A 50 -0.50 1.45 -5.68
CA HIS A 50 -0.35 0.27 -4.84
C HIS A 50 -1.50 -0.69 -5.08
N LEU A 51 -1.19 -1.97 -5.28
CA LEU A 51 -2.17 -3.05 -5.25
C LEU A 51 -1.82 -3.99 -4.09
N ALA A 52 -2.68 -4.01 -3.07
CA ALA A 52 -2.56 -4.94 -1.96
C ALA A 52 -3.49 -6.14 -2.17
N ARG A 53 -2.95 -7.35 -2.01
CA ARG A 53 -3.73 -8.60 -1.95
C ARG A 53 -3.60 -9.21 -0.58
N PHE A 54 -4.72 -9.62 0.00
CA PHE A 54 -4.81 -10.22 1.32
C PHE A 54 -5.36 -11.64 1.21
N TRP A 55 -4.82 -12.58 1.97
CA TRP A 55 -5.37 -13.94 2.12
C TRP A 55 -5.05 -14.47 3.52
N PRO A 56 -5.90 -15.35 4.10
CA PRO A 56 -5.63 -15.90 5.42
C PRO A 56 -4.42 -16.83 5.37
N VAL A 57 -3.68 -16.95 6.49
CA VAL A 57 -2.55 -17.88 6.60
C VAL A 57 -3.02 -19.35 6.49
N ASP A 58 -4.18 -19.66 7.07
CA ASP A 58 -4.74 -21.03 7.15
C ASP A 58 -5.83 -21.30 6.09
N ALA A 59 -5.62 -20.89 4.85
CA ALA A 59 -6.53 -21.18 3.73
C ALA A 59 -6.39 -22.62 3.22
#